data_AF-T0ZRL8-F1
#
_entry.id   AF-T0ZRL8-F1
#
_cell.length_a   1.000
_cell.length_b   1.000
_cell.length_c   1.000
_cell.angle_alpha   90.00
_cell.angle_beta   90.00
_cell.angle_gamma   90.00
#
_symmetry.space_group_name_H-M   'P 1'
#
loop_
_entity.id
_entity.type
_entity.pdbx_description
1 polymer ?
#
loop_
_entity_poly.entity_id
_entity_poly.type
_entity_poly.pdbx_seq_one_letter_code
_entity_poly.pdbx_strand_id
1 'polypeptide(L)'
;RTRDREVCFNCTTKDCMRGSEDGYGCPWYTWPGSADSNLTCGLCTECYKSCPSDNIGLYLQKPLTSVVAPTRRRADVAWAVALLWGLVVYQQVNALPFFGRMDNWLNAHTNFPQYPNPIDYLGVIALVAAVMAGTAWVFAKVFVARDYVVPAGGRAFVDRTSVFRTYFVPLMYGIIPVVGADYFARQLPKFFQHAPRVIPAVGHLFGAGSTTSTLYR
;
A
#
# COMPACT_ATOMS: atom_id res chain seq x y z
N ARG A 1 17.19 -6.27 -5.33
CA ARG A 1 17.04 -7.27 -6.44
C ARG A 1 18.39 -7.96 -6.63
N THR A 2 18.45 -9.11 -7.31
CA THR A 2 19.72 -9.77 -7.62
C THR A 2 20.47 -9.07 -8.74
N ARG A 3 21.81 -9.05 -8.69
CA ARG A 3 22.66 -8.56 -9.79
C ARG A 3 22.68 -9.57 -10.94
N ASP A 4 22.86 -10.84 -10.59
CA ASP A 4 22.83 -12.00 -11.49
C ASP A 4 21.79 -13.02 -11.02
N ARG A 5 20.87 -13.40 -11.89
CA ARG A 5 19.83 -14.39 -11.54
C ARG A 5 20.40 -15.80 -11.40
N GLU A 6 21.34 -16.21 -12.25
CA GLU A 6 21.89 -17.57 -12.26
C GLU A 6 22.68 -17.86 -10.99
N VAL A 7 23.52 -16.91 -10.55
CA VAL A 7 24.22 -17.00 -9.27
C VAL A 7 23.22 -17.14 -8.11
N CYS A 8 22.12 -16.38 -8.14
CA CYS A 8 21.08 -16.51 -7.13
C CYS A 8 20.38 -17.87 -7.18
N PHE A 9 20.07 -18.40 -8.37
CA PHE A 9 19.42 -19.70 -8.52
C PHE A 9 20.32 -20.84 -8.02
N ASN A 10 21.61 -20.82 -8.37
CA ASN A 10 22.59 -21.85 -8.00
C ASN A 10 23.04 -21.80 -6.54
N CYS A 11 22.85 -20.67 -5.84
CA CYS A 11 23.15 -20.56 -4.41
C CYS A 11 22.30 -21.53 -3.57
N THR A 12 22.91 -22.50 -2.91
CA THR A 12 22.22 -23.53 -2.11
C THR A 12 21.86 -23.05 -0.70
N THR A 13 22.71 -22.21 -0.10
CA THR A 13 22.58 -21.74 1.28
C THR A 13 21.40 -20.79 1.46
N LYS A 14 21.17 -19.89 0.48
CA LYS A 14 20.10 -18.87 0.49
C LYS A 14 20.08 -18.06 1.81
N ASP A 15 21.26 -17.72 2.31
CA ASP A 15 21.45 -17.03 3.59
C ASP A 15 20.73 -15.67 3.66
N CYS A 16 20.56 -15.00 2.52
CA CYS A 16 19.72 -13.81 2.40
C CYS A 16 18.26 -13.99 2.91
N MET A 17 17.77 -15.23 2.99
CA MET A 17 16.45 -15.60 3.53
C MET A 17 16.53 -16.34 4.85
N ARG A 18 17.56 -17.17 5.06
CA ARG A 18 17.70 -18.03 6.24
C ARG A 18 18.48 -17.37 7.39
N GLY A 19 19.30 -16.36 7.06
CA GLY A 19 20.34 -15.82 7.94
C GLY A 19 21.65 -16.60 7.81
N SER A 20 22.73 -15.94 8.20
CA SER A 20 24.09 -16.49 8.37
C SER A 20 24.72 -15.90 9.64
N GLU A 21 25.98 -16.21 9.89
CA GLU A 21 26.76 -15.57 10.95
C GLU A 21 26.93 -14.05 10.71
N ASP A 22 26.91 -13.61 9.45
CA ASP A 22 27.11 -12.20 9.06
C ASP A 22 25.84 -11.34 9.17
N GLY A 23 24.67 -11.95 9.35
CA GLY A 23 23.41 -11.20 9.46
C GLY A 23 22.15 -12.07 9.37
N TYR A 24 20.99 -11.44 9.57
CA TYR A 24 19.72 -12.15 9.63
C TYR A 24 19.13 -12.42 8.25
N GLY A 25 18.24 -13.41 8.17
CA GLY A 25 17.39 -13.59 7.00
C GLY A 25 16.45 -12.39 6.82
N CYS A 26 15.92 -12.20 5.60
CA CYS A 26 14.96 -11.13 5.34
C CYS A 26 13.73 -11.22 6.28
N PRO A 27 13.52 -10.26 7.20
CA PRO A 27 12.41 -10.30 8.17
C PRO A 27 11.05 -10.12 7.49
N TRP A 28 11.05 -9.61 6.26
CA TRP A 28 9.86 -9.43 5.43
C TRP A 28 9.55 -10.62 4.53
N TYR A 29 10.30 -11.72 4.69
CA TYR A 29 10.15 -12.95 3.89
C TYR A 29 10.11 -12.69 2.38
N THR A 30 10.83 -11.65 1.94
CA THR A 30 10.86 -11.22 0.55
C THR A 30 12.16 -11.68 -0.08
N TRP A 31 12.07 -12.71 -0.93
CA TRP A 31 13.25 -13.25 -1.59
C TRP A 31 13.69 -12.40 -2.79
N PRO A 32 14.92 -11.84 -2.80
CA PRO A 32 15.37 -10.96 -3.87
C PRO A 32 15.44 -11.60 -5.26
N GLY A 33 15.58 -12.94 -5.33
CA GLY A 33 15.69 -13.69 -6.59
C GLY A 33 14.42 -13.69 -7.43
N SER A 34 13.25 -13.67 -6.78
CA SER A 34 11.94 -13.60 -7.44
C SER A 34 11.25 -12.25 -7.27
N ALA A 35 11.92 -11.24 -6.71
CA ALA A 35 11.31 -9.95 -6.41
C ALA A 35 11.14 -9.09 -7.68
N ASP A 36 9.89 -8.96 -8.13
CA ASP A 36 9.48 -8.09 -9.24
C ASP A 36 9.05 -6.69 -8.77
N SER A 37 8.75 -6.51 -7.48
CA SER A 37 8.37 -5.24 -6.85
C SER A 37 9.08 -5.02 -5.51
N ASN A 38 9.06 -3.77 -5.04
CA ASN A 38 9.55 -3.38 -3.71
C ASN A 38 8.42 -3.30 -2.66
N LEU A 39 7.20 -3.72 -3.01
CA LEU A 39 6.01 -3.52 -2.17
C LEU A 39 6.14 -4.12 -0.76
N THR A 40 6.82 -5.26 -0.63
CA THR A 40 7.03 -5.95 0.65
C THR A 40 8.44 -5.78 1.21
N CYS A 41 9.30 -5.00 0.55
CA CYS A 41 10.66 -4.76 1.00
C CYS A 41 10.68 -3.63 2.04
N GLY A 42 10.91 -3.96 3.32
CA GLY A 42 11.07 -2.92 4.36
C GLY A 42 12.48 -2.32 4.48
N LEU A 43 13.31 -2.42 3.42
CA LEU A 43 14.63 -1.77 3.33
C LEU A 43 15.60 -2.01 4.51
N CYS A 44 15.45 -3.12 5.22
CA CYS A 44 16.30 -3.49 6.37
C CYS A 44 17.75 -3.84 6.02
N THR A 45 18.07 -4.06 4.74
CA THR A 45 19.41 -4.42 4.21
C THR A 45 20.01 -5.75 4.67
N GLU A 46 19.34 -6.53 5.51
CA GLU A 46 19.87 -7.82 6.01
C GLU A 46 20.17 -8.81 4.87
N CYS A 47 19.27 -8.91 3.89
CA CYS A 47 19.52 -9.74 2.70
C CYS A 47 20.79 -9.34 1.92
N TYR A 48 21.19 -8.07 1.93
CA TYR A 48 22.42 -7.60 1.28
C TYR A 48 23.65 -8.08 2.05
N LYS A 49 23.65 -7.96 3.38
CA LYS A 49 24.74 -8.37 4.26
C LYS A 49 24.94 -9.88 4.27
N SER A 50 23.87 -10.65 4.40
CA SER A 50 23.91 -12.10 4.50
C SER A 50 24.10 -12.82 3.16
N CYS A 51 24.34 -12.12 2.04
CA CYS A 51 24.49 -12.77 0.75
C CYS A 51 25.92 -13.31 0.56
N PRO A 52 26.16 -14.64 0.54
CA PRO A 52 27.52 -15.20 0.46
C PRO A 52 28.20 -14.96 -0.89
N SER A 53 27.44 -14.54 -1.90
CA SER A 53 27.92 -14.30 -3.27
C SER A 53 27.95 -12.82 -3.65
N ASP A 54 27.73 -11.91 -2.69
CA ASP A 54 27.58 -10.45 -2.93
C ASP A 54 26.67 -10.12 -4.13
N ASN A 55 25.62 -10.92 -4.29
CA ASN A 55 24.78 -10.89 -5.49
C ASN A 55 23.48 -10.07 -5.31
N ILE A 56 23.34 -9.34 -4.20
CA ILE A 56 22.16 -8.51 -3.93
C ILE A 56 22.51 -7.04 -4.17
N GLY A 57 21.67 -6.35 -4.93
CA GLY A 57 21.79 -4.93 -5.21
C GLY A 57 20.61 -4.13 -4.67
N LEU A 58 20.93 -2.95 -4.12
CA LEU A 58 19.99 -1.87 -3.85
C LEU A 58 20.01 -0.93 -5.06
N TYR A 59 18.86 -0.79 -5.72
CA TYR A 59 18.74 0.02 -6.93
C TYR A 59 17.83 1.20 -6.67
N LEU A 60 18.28 2.38 -7.06
CA LEU A 60 17.41 3.55 -7.11
C LEU A 60 16.41 3.35 -8.25
N GLN A 61 15.13 3.39 -7.91
CA GLN A 61 14.07 3.20 -8.88
C GLN A 61 13.62 4.56 -9.43
N LYS A 62 13.44 4.65 -10.76
CA LYS A 62 12.90 5.87 -11.38
C LYS A 62 11.50 6.17 -10.79
N PRO A 63 11.17 7.45 -10.54
CA PRO A 63 9.88 7.81 -10.00
C PRO A 63 8.75 7.27 -10.89
N LEU A 64 7.60 6.98 -10.27
CA LEU A 64 6.37 6.48 -10.92
C LEU A 64 6.45 5.10 -11.61
N THR A 65 7.62 4.43 -11.64
CA THR A 65 7.70 3.07 -12.20
C THR A 65 7.05 2.01 -11.32
N SER A 66 6.86 2.28 -10.03
CA SER A 66 6.13 1.41 -9.10
C SER A 66 4.60 1.48 -9.26
N VAL A 67 4.09 2.37 -10.11
CA VAL A 67 2.65 2.48 -10.43
C VAL A 67 2.20 1.32 -11.32
N VAL A 68 3.13 0.71 -12.05
CA VAL A 68 2.86 -0.48 -12.87
C VAL A 68 2.62 -1.67 -11.95
N ALA A 69 1.48 -2.35 -12.15
CA ALA A 69 1.12 -3.51 -11.33
C ALA A 69 2.18 -4.63 -11.45
N PRO A 70 2.62 -5.23 -10.34
CA PRO A 70 3.55 -6.35 -10.36
C PRO A 70 2.95 -7.56 -11.09
N THR A 71 3.83 -8.48 -11.49
CA THR A 71 3.43 -9.76 -12.08
C THR A 71 2.76 -10.64 -11.02
N ARG A 72 3.28 -10.65 -9.78
CA ARG A 72 2.60 -11.25 -8.63
C ARG A 72 1.72 -10.23 -7.93
N ARG A 73 0.42 -10.39 -8.09
CA ARG A 73 -0.61 -9.58 -7.43
C ARG A 73 -1.20 -10.35 -6.26
N ARG A 74 -1.21 -9.74 -5.07
CA ARG A 74 -1.74 -10.38 -3.86
C ARG A 74 -3.16 -9.91 -3.59
N ALA A 75 -3.99 -10.83 -3.10
CA ALA A 75 -5.40 -10.54 -2.84
C ALA A 75 -5.62 -9.59 -1.64
N ASP A 76 -4.74 -9.60 -0.64
CA ASP A 76 -4.77 -8.70 0.50
C ASP A 76 -4.53 -7.24 0.09
N VAL A 77 -3.57 -7.00 -0.81
CA VAL A 77 -3.33 -5.66 -1.38
C VAL A 77 -4.56 -5.18 -2.17
N ALA A 78 -5.19 -6.06 -2.95
CA ALA A 78 -6.41 -5.71 -3.67
C ALA A 78 -7.54 -5.26 -2.72
N TRP A 79 -7.75 -5.98 -1.61
CA TRP A 79 -8.73 -5.57 -0.59
C TRP A 79 -8.35 -4.28 0.12
N ALA A 80 -7.07 -4.08 0.45
CA ALA A 80 -6.60 -2.82 1.01
C ALA A 80 -6.89 -1.65 0.05
N VAL A 81 -6.65 -1.82 -1.25
CA VAL A 81 -6.98 -0.81 -2.27
C VAL A 81 -8.49 -0.57 -2.37
N ALA A 82 -9.32 -1.62 -2.30
CA ALA A 82 -10.77 -1.47 -2.29
C ALA A 82 -11.26 -0.64 -1.08
N LEU A 83 -10.68 -0.85 0.10
CA LEU A 83 -10.99 -0.08 1.31
C LEU A 83 -10.47 1.36 1.22
N LEU A 84 -9.26 1.56 0.71
CA LEU A 84 -8.71 2.91 0.47
C LEU A 84 -9.56 3.68 -0.56
N TRP A 85 -10.04 3.01 -1.59
CA TRP A 85 -10.99 3.59 -2.52
C TRP A 85 -12.32 3.94 -1.85
N GLY A 86 -12.83 3.07 -0.98
CA GLY A 86 -13.98 3.38 -0.12
C GLY A 86 -13.76 4.62 0.73
N LEU A 87 -12.55 4.82 1.27
CA LEU A 87 -12.18 6.03 2.01
C LEU A 87 -12.15 7.28 1.12
N VAL A 88 -11.64 7.19 -0.11
CA VAL A 88 -11.70 8.30 -1.09
C VAL A 88 -13.14 8.69 -1.36
N VAL A 89 -14.01 7.72 -1.67
CA VAL A 89 -15.43 7.97 -1.95
C VAL A 89 -16.14 8.52 -0.72
N TYR A 90 -15.87 7.98 0.47
CA TYR A 90 -16.40 8.52 1.72
C TYR A 90 -16.06 10.01 1.86
N GLN A 91 -14.82 10.42 1.59
CA GLN A 91 -14.44 11.84 1.70
C GLN A 91 -15.23 12.73 0.73
N GLN A 92 -15.54 12.24 -0.47
CA GLN A 92 -16.39 12.98 -1.41
C GLN A 92 -17.83 13.07 -0.92
N VAL A 93 -18.37 11.98 -0.40
CA VAL A 93 -19.75 11.90 0.09
C VAL A 93 -19.93 12.74 1.38
N ASN A 94 -18.95 12.67 2.28
CA ASN A 94 -18.92 13.42 3.53
C ASN A 94 -18.91 14.94 3.33
N ALA A 95 -18.38 15.42 2.20
CA ALA A 95 -18.41 16.84 1.85
C ALA A 95 -19.79 17.33 1.37
N LEU A 96 -20.77 16.43 1.17
CA LEU A 96 -22.09 16.79 0.65
C LEU A 96 -23.02 17.26 1.79
N PRO A 97 -23.88 18.26 1.56
CA PRO A 97 -24.77 18.79 2.61
C PRO A 97 -25.73 17.76 3.22
N PHE A 98 -26.09 16.72 2.47
CA PHE A 98 -26.98 15.69 2.99
C PHE A 98 -26.29 14.80 4.04
N PHE A 99 -24.97 14.63 3.97
CA PHE A 99 -24.26 13.72 4.84
C PHE A 99 -24.34 14.17 6.30
N GLY A 100 -24.20 15.47 6.57
CA GLY A 100 -24.36 16.01 7.93
C GLY A 100 -25.76 15.78 8.51
N ARG A 101 -26.82 15.74 7.69
CA ARG A 101 -28.17 15.38 8.17
C ARG A 101 -28.26 13.91 8.57
N MET A 102 -27.63 13.03 7.79
CA MET A 102 -27.57 11.60 8.06
C MET A 102 -26.72 11.29 9.31
N ASP A 103 -25.54 11.89 9.43
CA ASP A 103 -24.64 11.72 10.58
C ASP A 103 -25.31 12.22 11.88
N ASN A 104 -25.97 13.38 11.87
CA ASN A 104 -26.73 13.87 13.03
C ASN A 104 -27.87 12.93 13.43
N TRP A 105 -28.60 12.39 12.44
CA TRP A 105 -29.64 11.40 12.69
C TRP A 105 -29.04 10.14 13.32
N LEU A 106 -27.91 9.66 12.81
CA LEU A 106 -27.24 8.47 13.30
C LEU A 106 -26.71 8.67 14.72
N ASN A 107 -26.06 9.80 15.00
CA ASN A 107 -25.57 10.20 16.31
C ASN A 107 -26.67 10.23 17.36
N ALA A 108 -27.87 10.72 17.01
CA ALA A 108 -29.03 10.73 17.90
C ALA A 108 -29.55 9.31 18.23
N HIS A 109 -29.43 8.35 17.31
CA HIS A 109 -29.87 6.97 17.53
C HIS A 109 -28.80 6.10 18.21
N THR A 110 -27.53 6.39 17.96
CA THR A 110 -26.40 5.60 18.50
C THR A 110 -25.81 6.19 19.77
N ASN A 111 -26.32 7.33 20.25
CA ASN A 111 -25.79 8.11 21.38
C ASN A 111 -24.29 8.39 21.25
N PHE A 112 -23.85 8.78 20.05
CA PHE A 112 -22.44 9.04 19.77
C PHE A 112 -22.19 10.55 19.63
N PRO A 113 -21.43 11.19 20.55
CA PRO A 113 -21.30 12.64 20.56
C PRO A 113 -20.17 13.20 19.66
N GLN A 114 -19.27 12.35 19.14
CA GLN A 114 -18.14 12.79 18.34
C GLN A 114 -18.40 12.62 16.84
N TYR A 115 -17.97 13.61 16.06
CA TYR A 115 -17.99 13.53 14.59
C TYR A 115 -16.67 12.96 14.03
N PRO A 116 -16.70 12.14 12.96
CA PRO A 116 -17.88 11.48 12.37
C PRO A 116 -18.30 10.23 13.18
N ASN A 117 -19.55 9.80 13.02
CA ASN A 117 -20.02 8.55 13.61
C ASN A 117 -19.22 7.35 13.06
N PRO A 118 -18.78 6.37 13.88
CA PRO A 118 -18.03 5.23 13.37
C PRO A 118 -18.84 4.36 12.40
N ILE A 119 -20.18 4.33 12.54
CA ILE A 119 -21.06 3.50 11.72
C ILE A 119 -21.18 4.06 10.30
N ASP A 120 -21.37 5.37 10.11
CA ASP A 120 -21.41 5.93 8.75
C ASP A 120 -20.01 5.94 8.12
N TYR A 121 -18.96 6.27 8.88
CA TYR A 121 -17.58 6.25 8.42
C TYR A 121 -17.18 4.87 7.90
N LEU A 122 -17.23 3.84 8.75
CA LEU A 122 -16.85 2.48 8.36
C LEU A 122 -17.89 1.84 7.43
N GLY A 123 -19.17 2.17 7.61
CA GLY A 123 -20.27 1.63 6.81
C GLY A 123 -20.20 2.04 5.36
N VAL A 124 -19.94 3.33 5.06
CA VAL A 124 -19.77 3.81 3.68
C VAL A 124 -18.53 3.19 3.04
N ILE A 125 -17.41 3.11 3.77
CA ILE A 125 -16.17 2.48 3.26
C ILE A 125 -16.42 1.00 2.93
N ALA A 126 -17.03 0.26 3.86
CA ALA A 126 -17.35 -1.16 3.67
C ALA A 126 -18.36 -1.36 2.53
N LEU A 127 -19.37 -0.49 2.42
CA LEU A 127 -20.36 -0.52 1.34
C LEU A 127 -19.69 -0.34 -0.02
N VAL A 128 -18.82 0.67 -0.17
CA VAL A 128 -18.10 0.90 -1.44
C VAL A 128 -17.21 -0.30 -1.79
N ALA A 129 -16.47 -0.84 -0.82
CA ALA A 129 -15.66 -2.04 -1.06
C ALA A 129 -16.52 -3.25 -1.45
N ALA A 130 -17.69 -3.43 -0.82
CA ALA A 130 -18.64 -4.48 -1.17
C ALA A 130 -19.25 -4.29 -2.56
N VAL A 131 -19.57 -3.05 -2.96
CA VAL A 131 -20.03 -2.72 -4.32
C VAL A 131 -18.94 -3.04 -5.35
N MET A 132 -17.68 -2.71 -5.08
CA MET A 132 -16.56 -3.06 -5.96
C MET A 132 -16.36 -4.58 -6.09
N ALA A 133 -16.47 -5.31 -4.98
CA ALA A 133 -16.44 -6.77 -5.02
C ALA A 133 -17.66 -7.36 -5.74
N GLY A 134 -18.85 -6.82 -5.50
CA GLY A 134 -20.10 -7.23 -6.13
C GLY A 134 -20.07 -7.02 -7.65
N THR A 135 -19.60 -5.85 -8.11
CA THR A 135 -19.43 -5.58 -9.55
C THR A 135 -18.42 -6.55 -10.17
N ALA A 136 -17.24 -6.74 -9.57
CA ALA A 136 -16.27 -7.71 -10.07
C ALA A 136 -16.82 -9.15 -10.12
N TRP A 137 -17.65 -9.53 -9.15
CA TRP A 137 -18.34 -10.83 -9.14
C TRP A 137 -19.37 -10.96 -10.26
N VAL A 138 -20.21 -9.93 -10.49
CA VAL A 138 -21.16 -9.91 -11.61
C VAL A 138 -20.42 -10.00 -12.94
N PHE A 139 -19.38 -9.18 -13.13
CA PHE A 139 -18.54 -9.23 -14.33
C PHE A 139 -17.93 -10.62 -14.54
N ALA A 140 -17.39 -11.23 -13.49
CA ALA A 140 -16.85 -12.58 -13.55
C ALA A 140 -17.91 -13.61 -13.95
N LYS A 141 -19.16 -13.48 -13.47
CA LYS A 141 -20.25 -14.40 -13.83
C LYS A 141 -20.74 -14.24 -15.26
N VAL A 142 -20.75 -13.02 -15.78
CA VAL A 142 -21.26 -12.70 -17.13
C VAL A 142 -20.21 -12.98 -18.21
N PHE A 143 -18.93 -12.67 -17.95
CA PHE A 143 -17.88 -12.65 -18.97
C PHE A 143 -16.85 -13.78 -18.86
N VAL A 144 -16.99 -14.71 -17.91
CA VAL A 144 -16.07 -15.86 -17.84
C VAL A 144 -16.34 -16.81 -19.00
N ALA A 145 -15.26 -17.18 -19.71
CA ALA A 145 -15.34 -18.20 -20.75
C ALA A 145 -15.68 -19.56 -20.13
N ARG A 146 -16.49 -20.39 -20.82
CA ARG A 146 -16.95 -21.68 -20.28
C ARG A 146 -15.80 -22.67 -20.05
N ASP A 147 -14.73 -22.52 -20.80
CA ASP A 147 -13.49 -23.29 -20.78
C ASP A 147 -12.40 -22.63 -19.93
N TYR A 148 -12.72 -21.56 -19.18
CA TYR A 148 -11.73 -20.87 -18.35
C TYR A 148 -11.21 -21.76 -17.21
N VAL A 149 -9.94 -22.15 -17.30
CA VAL A 149 -9.24 -22.89 -16.25
C VAL A 149 -8.63 -21.89 -15.25
N VAL A 150 -9.04 -22.00 -13.99
CA VAL A 150 -8.47 -21.18 -12.91
C VAL A 150 -6.99 -21.57 -12.71
N PRO A 151 -6.05 -20.61 -12.71
CA PRO A 151 -4.64 -20.89 -12.49
C PRO A 151 -4.43 -21.62 -11.15
N ALA A 152 -3.44 -22.52 -11.09
CA ALA A 152 -3.09 -23.20 -9.84
C ALA A 152 -2.71 -22.15 -8.77
N GLY A 153 -3.42 -22.18 -7.64
CA GLY A 153 -3.22 -21.29 -6.50
C GLY A 153 -2.77 -22.02 -5.26
N GLY A 154 -2.27 -21.27 -4.28
CA GLY A 154 -1.94 -21.80 -2.96
C GLY A 154 -3.18 -22.11 -2.12
N ARG A 155 -3.00 -22.86 -1.02
CA ARG A 155 -4.08 -23.14 -0.06
C ARG A 155 -4.37 -21.97 0.88
N ALA A 156 -3.38 -21.09 1.08
CA ALA A 156 -3.48 -19.90 1.93
C ALA A 156 -4.42 -18.84 1.34
N PHE A 157 -5.03 -18.00 2.19
CA PHE A 157 -5.92 -16.93 1.75
C PHE A 157 -5.25 -15.96 0.77
N VAL A 158 -3.95 -15.68 0.92
CA VAL A 158 -3.22 -14.74 0.05
C VAL A 158 -3.07 -15.29 -1.37
N ASP A 159 -2.80 -16.60 -1.50
CA ASP A 159 -2.44 -17.24 -2.77
C ASP A 159 -3.58 -18.04 -3.41
N ARG A 160 -4.73 -18.15 -2.74
CA ARG A 160 -5.90 -18.86 -3.27
C ARG A 160 -6.35 -18.21 -4.58
N THR A 161 -6.47 -18.99 -5.63
CA THR A 161 -7.03 -18.55 -6.90
C THR A 161 -8.52 -18.91 -6.96
N SER A 162 -9.30 -18.06 -7.63
CA SER A 162 -10.73 -18.31 -7.91
C SER A 162 -11.13 -17.45 -9.10
N VAL A 163 -12.20 -17.81 -9.79
CA VAL A 163 -12.73 -17.02 -10.91
C VAL A 163 -12.96 -15.57 -10.48
N PHE A 164 -13.57 -15.33 -9.31
CA PHE A 164 -13.75 -13.99 -8.76
C PHE A 164 -12.42 -13.21 -8.66
N ARG A 165 -11.38 -13.83 -8.09
CA ARG A 165 -10.08 -13.18 -7.88
C ARG A 165 -9.36 -12.85 -9.20
N THR A 166 -9.58 -13.63 -10.26
CA THR A 166 -9.06 -13.32 -11.60
C THR A 166 -9.56 -11.97 -12.10
N TYR A 167 -10.78 -11.54 -11.75
CA TYR A 167 -11.32 -10.24 -12.15
C TYR A 167 -11.07 -9.16 -11.08
N PHE A 168 -11.35 -9.48 -9.81
CA PHE A 168 -11.25 -8.52 -8.72
C PHE A 168 -9.81 -8.01 -8.49
N VAL A 169 -8.81 -8.89 -8.48
CA VAL A 169 -7.44 -8.50 -8.17
C VAL A 169 -6.87 -7.55 -9.24
N PRO A 170 -6.92 -7.85 -10.55
CA PRO A 170 -6.50 -6.90 -11.58
C PRO A 170 -7.27 -5.58 -11.55
N LEU A 171 -8.58 -5.62 -11.31
CA LEU A 171 -9.41 -4.42 -11.22
C LEU A 171 -8.93 -3.49 -10.10
N MET A 172 -8.73 -4.02 -8.88
CA MET A 172 -8.24 -3.20 -7.76
C MET A 172 -6.84 -2.65 -8.01
N TYR A 173 -5.93 -3.46 -8.56
CA TYR A 173 -4.60 -2.98 -8.93
C TYR A 173 -4.64 -1.88 -9.99
N GLY A 174 -5.61 -1.93 -10.92
CA GLY A 174 -5.84 -0.88 -11.91
C GLY A 174 -6.33 0.45 -11.32
N ILE A 175 -6.93 0.43 -10.12
CA ILE A 175 -7.45 1.64 -9.44
C ILE A 175 -6.37 2.32 -8.58
N ILE A 176 -5.24 1.65 -8.29
CA ILE A 176 -4.13 2.21 -7.50
C ILE A 176 -3.71 3.62 -7.98
N PRO A 177 -3.52 3.90 -9.28
CA PRO A 177 -3.13 5.25 -9.73
C PRO A 177 -4.18 6.30 -9.40
N VAL A 178 -5.47 5.95 -9.46
CA VAL A 178 -6.60 6.87 -9.19
C VAL A 178 -6.67 7.19 -7.69
N VAL A 179 -6.58 6.16 -6.85
CA VAL A 179 -6.48 6.34 -5.39
C VAL A 179 -5.27 7.21 -5.07
N GLY A 180 -4.09 6.85 -5.60
CA GLY A 180 -2.86 7.59 -5.41
C GLY A 180 -2.97 9.07 -5.84
N ALA A 181 -3.66 9.35 -6.94
CA ALA A 181 -3.87 10.71 -7.43
C ALA A 181 -4.71 11.56 -6.48
N ASP A 182 -5.81 11.03 -5.90
CA ASP A 182 -6.60 11.77 -4.91
C ASP A 182 -5.79 12.07 -3.64
N TYR A 183 -5.10 11.06 -3.11
CA TYR A 183 -4.21 11.26 -1.96
C TYR A 183 -3.13 12.30 -2.26
N PHE A 184 -2.52 12.24 -3.44
CA PHE A 184 -1.52 13.21 -3.87
C PHE A 184 -2.12 14.62 -3.96
N ALA A 185 -3.27 14.79 -4.61
CA ALA A 185 -3.96 16.07 -4.73
C ALA A 185 -4.28 16.71 -3.36
N ARG A 186 -4.61 15.90 -2.35
CA ARG A 186 -4.94 16.37 -1.00
C ARG A 186 -3.71 16.67 -0.14
N GLN A 187 -2.65 15.87 -0.26
CA GLN A 187 -1.46 15.99 0.58
C GLN A 187 -0.42 16.94 0.02
N LEU A 188 -0.34 17.08 -1.31
CA LEU A 188 0.67 17.91 -1.97
C LEU A 188 0.63 19.39 -1.53
N PRO A 189 -0.54 20.05 -1.39
CA PRO A 189 -0.57 21.42 -0.89
C PRO A 189 -0.03 21.56 0.53
N LYS A 190 -0.38 20.60 1.41
CA LYS A 190 0.10 20.57 2.82
C LYS A 190 1.61 20.33 2.88
N PHE A 191 2.11 19.46 2.02
CA PHE A 191 3.54 19.21 1.89
C PHE A 191 4.27 20.50 1.51
N PHE A 192 3.85 21.19 0.44
CA PHE A 192 4.51 22.43 0.02
C PHE A 192 4.36 23.57 1.01
N GLN A 193 3.26 23.64 1.75
CA GLN A 193 3.07 24.63 2.82
C GLN A 193 4.08 24.45 3.97
N HIS A 194 4.50 23.21 4.25
CA HIS A 194 5.37 22.89 5.39
C HIS A 194 6.80 22.55 5.02
N ALA A 195 7.09 22.18 3.76
CA ALA A 195 8.43 21.86 3.28
C ALA A 195 9.46 22.97 3.55
N PRO A 196 9.16 24.28 3.43
CA PRO A 196 10.10 25.35 3.76
C PRO A 196 10.55 25.35 5.23
N ARG A 197 9.78 24.75 6.14
CA ARG A 197 10.14 24.66 7.57
C ARG A 197 11.28 23.69 7.84
N VAL A 198 11.64 22.83 6.88
CA VAL A 198 12.79 21.93 7.00
C VAL A 198 14.10 22.72 7.08
N ILE A 199 14.22 23.81 6.31
CA ILE A 199 15.43 24.64 6.30
C ILE A 199 15.74 25.24 7.67
N PRO A 200 14.82 25.99 8.34
CA PRO A 200 15.09 26.49 9.68
C PRO A 200 15.25 25.35 10.69
N ALA A 201 14.50 24.26 10.60
CA ALA A 201 14.64 23.11 11.52
C ALA A 201 16.04 22.48 11.45
N VAL A 202 16.59 22.30 10.24
CA VAL A 202 17.97 21.83 10.04
C VAL A 202 18.97 22.90 10.51
N GLY A 203 18.73 24.17 10.20
CA GLY A 203 19.56 25.28 10.68
C GLY A 203 19.65 25.32 12.21
N HIS A 204 18.54 25.10 12.91
CA HIS A 204 18.50 25.03 14.38
C HIS A 204 19.37 23.89 14.94
N LEU A 205 19.45 22.74 14.29
CA LEU A 205 20.35 21.64 14.71
C LEU A 205 21.83 22.04 14.68
N PHE A 206 22.20 22.97 13.80
CA PHE A 206 23.56 23.47 13.65
C PHE A 206 23.76 24.87 14.25
N GLY A 207 22.83 25.34 15.10
CA GLY A 207 22.95 26.63 15.80
C GLY A 207 22.67 27.86 14.94
N ALA A 208 22.17 27.69 13.71
CA ALA A 208 21.85 28.78 12.78
C ALA A 208 20.49 29.46 13.08
N GLY A 209 19.88 29.21 14.24
CA GLY A 209 18.60 29.77 14.64
C GLY A 209 18.72 30.60 15.91
N SER A 210 18.48 31.90 15.77
CA SER A 210 18.59 32.92 16.80
C SER A 210 17.82 32.60 18.09
N THR A 211 18.53 32.27 19.17
CA THR A 211 18.09 32.48 20.55
C THR A 211 18.61 33.82 21.11
N THR A 212 18.75 34.84 20.27
CA THR A 212 18.88 36.24 20.69
C THR A 212 17.50 36.92 20.62
N SER A 213 16.54 36.38 21.36
CA SER A 213 15.28 37.07 21.64
C SER A 213 15.46 37.93 22.89
N THR A 214 15.21 39.24 22.78
CA THR A 214 15.21 40.18 23.93
C THR A 214 14.07 39.90 24.91
N LEU A 215 13.09 39.05 24.58
CA LEU A 215 11.98 38.67 25.46
C LEU A 215 12.34 37.61 26.52
N TYR A 216 13.53 37.01 26.43
CA TYR A 216 14.04 36.02 27.40
C TYR A 216 15.33 36.49 28.09
N ARG A 217 15.56 37.81 28.14
CA ARG A 217 16.68 38.43 28.85
C ARG A 217 16.18 39.25 30.02
#